data_AF-A0A7M3XN46-F1
#
_entry.id   AF-A0A7M3XN46-F1
#
_cell.length_a   1.000
_cell.length_b   1.000
_cell.length_c   1.000
_cell.angle_alpha   90.00
_cell.angle_beta   90.00
_cell.angle_gamma   90.00
#
_symmetry.space_group_name_H-M   'P 1'
#
loop_
_entity.id
_entity.type
_entity.pdbx_description
1 polymer ?
#
loop_
_entity_poly.entity_id
_entity_poly.type
_entity_poly.pdbx_seq_one_letter_code
_entity_poly.pdbx_strand_id
1 'polypeptide(L)'
;MAREYIARDPRTGRALRKSSAKEDSDIRGLLPISGTWEVIPRSDILKLASGELEILDLPRASGGGFARREDGIRALNRVFEGDIETAHSILLDCLDDDSDSIRAT
;
A
#
# COMPACT_ATOMS: atom_id res chain seq x y z
N MET A 1 -11.06 20.35 -22.33
CA MET A 1 -11.53 20.19 -20.93
C MET A 1 -12.91 20.84 -20.80
N ALA A 2 -13.95 20.08 -20.47
CA ALA A 2 -15.31 20.59 -20.34
C ALA A 2 -15.50 21.23 -18.95
N ARG A 3 -16.13 22.41 -18.90
CA ARG A 3 -16.49 23.06 -17.63
C ARG A 3 -17.62 22.26 -16.98
N GLU A 4 -17.50 22.01 -15.67
CA GLU A 4 -18.58 21.42 -14.89
C GLU A 4 -19.84 22.30 -14.99
N TYR A 5 -21.00 21.66 -15.11
CA TYR A 5 -22.27 22.35 -15.22
C TYR A 5 -22.56 23.15 -13.94
N ILE A 6 -22.92 24.43 -14.07
CA ILE A 6 -23.34 25.28 -12.97
C ILE A 6 -24.80 25.67 -13.21
N ALA A 7 -25.69 25.29 -12.30
CA ALA A 7 -27.09 25.66 -12.36
C ALA A 7 -27.24 27.20 -12.32
N ARG A 8 -27.94 27.76 -13.32
CA ARG A 8 -28.19 29.20 -13.47
C ARG A 8 -29.67 29.49 -13.42
N ASP A 9 -30.01 30.64 -12.86
CA ASP A 9 -31.36 31.18 -12.87
C ASP A 9 -31.75 31.51 -14.32
N PRO A 10 -32.85 30.92 -14.85
CA PRO A 10 -33.28 31.14 -16.22
C PRO A 10 -33.70 32.58 -16.52
N ARG A 11 -34.07 33.36 -15.49
CA ARG A 11 -34.54 34.74 -15.65
C ARG A 11 -33.41 35.77 -15.57
N THR A 12 -32.33 35.45 -14.86
CA THR A 12 -31.23 36.41 -14.59
C THR A 12 -29.85 35.95 -15.10
N GLY A 13 -29.71 34.69 -15.50
CA GLY A 13 -28.44 34.10 -15.94
C GLY A 13 -27.39 33.93 -14.83
N ARG A 14 -27.72 34.31 -13.58
CA ARG A 14 -26.81 34.21 -12.44
C ARG A 14 -26.76 32.77 -11.92
N ALA A 15 -25.60 32.35 -11.41
CA ALA A 15 -25.49 31.05 -10.76
C ALA A 15 -26.39 31.01 -9.51
N LEU A 16 -27.20 29.96 -9.36
CA LEU A 16 -28.15 29.83 -8.24
C LEU A 16 -27.44 29.65 -6.90
N ARG A 17 -26.28 28.96 -6.90
CA ARG A 17 -25.32 28.91 -5.79
C ARG A 17 -23.91 28.78 -6.36
N LYS A 18 -22.94 29.47 -5.77
CA LYS A 18 -21.53 29.06 -5.87
C LYS A 18 -21.39 27.87 -4.93
N SER A 19 -21.48 26.64 -5.44
CA SER A 19 -21.01 25.50 -4.65
C SER A 19 -19.54 25.77 -4.35
N SER A 20 -19.16 25.80 -3.08
CA SER A 20 -17.77 25.57 -2.72
C SER A 20 -17.36 24.27 -3.43
N ALA A 21 -16.18 24.26 -4.04
CA ALA A 21 -15.64 23.03 -4.63
C ALA A 21 -15.85 21.90 -3.62
N LYS A 22 -16.37 20.75 -4.07
CA LYS A 22 -16.39 19.55 -3.23
C LYS A 22 -14.96 19.37 -2.73
N GLU A 23 -14.76 19.45 -1.42
CA GLU A 23 -13.51 18.99 -0.85
C GLU A 23 -13.41 17.52 -1.22
N ASP A 24 -12.38 17.16 -1.99
CA ASP A 24 -12.06 15.75 -2.23
C ASP A 24 -11.93 15.11 -0.85
N SER A 25 -12.78 14.13 -0.57
CA SER A 25 -12.73 13.38 0.68
C SER A 25 -11.32 12.82 0.84
N ASP A 26 -10.64 13.17 1.94
CA ASP A 26 -9.30 12.69 2.23
C ASP A 26 -9.33 11.17 2.48
N ILE A 27 -9.16 10.39 1.41
CA ILE A 27 -9.18 8.93 1.43
C ILE A 27 -7.97 8.32 2.14
N ARG A 28 -7.00 9.13 2.60
CA ARG A 28 -5.83 8.63 3.33
C ARG A 28 -6.21 7.90 4.61
N GLY A 29 -7.34 8.26 5.23
CA GLY A 29 -7.89 7.53 6.38
C GLY A 29 -8.48 6.15 6.05
N LEU A 30 -8.64 5.82 4.76
CA LEU A 30 -9.05 4.50 4.28
C LEU A 30 -7.87 3.62 3.88
N LEU A 31 -6.65 4.16 3.87
CA LEU A 31 -5.46 3.37 3.58
C LEU A 31 -5.17 2.43 4.76
N PRO A 32 -4.66 1.22 4.49
CA PRO A 32 -4.18 0.33 5.54
C PRO A 32 -3.18 1.06 6.44
N ILE A 33 -3.11 0.65 7.70
CA ILE A 33 -2.12 1.18 8.65
C ILE A 33 -0.73 1.02 8.04
N SER A 34 -0.03 2.14 7.87
CA SER A 34 1.34 2.14 7.36
C SER A 34 2.24 1.34 8.30
N GLY A 35 3.13 0.54 7.72
CA GLY A 35 3.97 -0.37 8.49
C GLY A 35 5.37 -0.50 7.90
N THR A 36 6.24 -1.16 8.67
CA THR A 36 7.65 -1.43 8.33
C THR A 36 7.81 -2.01 6.92
N TRP A 37 6.84 -2.83 6.49
CA TRP A 37 6.77 -3.45 5.15
C TRP A 37 6.76 -2.46 3.97
N GLU A 38 6.25 -1.22 4.14
CA GLU A 38 6.23 -0.20 3.09
C GLU A 38 7.61 0.35 2.74
N VAL A 39 8.55 0.23 3.68
CA VAL A 39 9.88 0.82 3.59
C VAL A 39 10.90 -0.18 3.01
N ILE A 40 10.57 -1.47 3.02
CA ILE A 40 11.47 -2.53 2.58
C ILE A 40 11.87 -2.32 1.11
N PRO A 41 13.18 -2.34 0.79
CA PRO A 41 13.68 -2.30 -0.59
C PRO A 41 13.17 -3.50 -1.39
N ARG A 42 12.70 -3.26 -2.62
CA ARG A 42 12.12 -4.31 -3.47
C ARG A 42 13.04 -5.50 -3.71
N SER A 43 14.36 -5.26 -3.77
CA SER A 43 15.39 -6.28 -3.95
C SER A 43 15.47 -7.29 -2.80
N ASP A 44 15.01 -6.90 -1.61
CA ASP A 44 15.17 -7.70 -0.39
C ASP A 44 13.85 -8.32 0.09
N ILE A 45 12.71 -7.93 -0.51
CA ILE A 45 11.37 -8.44 -0.15
C ILE A 45 11.32 -9.96 -0.26
N LEU A 46 11.74 -10.52 -1.39
CA LEU A 46 11.68 -11.98 -1.62
C LEU A 46 12.56 -12.76 -0.65
N LYS A 47 13.76 -12.25 -0.35
CA LYS A 47 14.71 -12.88 0.56
C LYS A 47 14.19 -12.87 2.00
N LEU A 48 13.57 -11.76 2.41
CA LEU A 48 12.97 -11.63 3.73
C LEU A 48 11.72 -12.51 3.87
N ALA A 49 10.86 -12.57 2.85
CA ALA A 49 9.61 -13.34 2.87
C ALA A 49 9.86 -14.87 2.84
N SER A 50 10.78 -15.32 1.99
CA SER A 50 11.20 -16.73 1.92
C SER A 50 11.88 -17.22 3.19
N GLY A 51 12.33 -16.31 4.06
CA GLY A 51 13.09 -16.64 5.26
C GLY A 51 14.58 -16.87 5.00
N GLU A 52 15.08 -16.63 3.78
CA GLU A 52 16.53 -16.59 3.51
C GLU A 52 17.23 -15.51 4.34
N LEU A 53 16.51 -14.43 4.63
CA LEU A 53 16.95 -13.35 5.50
C LEU A 53 15.99 -13.27 6.69
N GLU A 54 16.48 -13.44 7.92
CA GLU A 54 15.63 -13.39 9.11
C GLU A 54 15.27 -11.95 9.52
N ILE A 55 16.25 -11.04 9.41
CA ILE A 55 16.15 -9.66 9.87
C ILE A 55 16.81 -8.75 8.85
N LEU A 56 16.09 -7.72 8.41
CA LEU A 56 16.62 -6.63 7.58
C LEU A 56 16.68 -5.34 8.39
N ASP A 57 17.86 -4.73 8.48
CA ASP A 57 18.01 -3.39 9.05
C ASP A 57 17.58 -2.34 8.01
N LEU A 58 16.62 -1.51 8.39
CA LEU A 58 16.09 -0.47 7.51
C LEU A 58 16.85 0.84 7.71
N PRO A 59 17.19 1.54 6.61
CA PRO A 59 17.91 2.79 6.71
C PRO A 59 17.10 3.83 7.51
N ARG A 60 17.78 4.56 8.40
CA ARG A 60 17.19 5.61 9.23
C ARG A 60 16.47 6.70 8.42
N ALA A 61 16.91 6.93 7.19
CA ALA A 61 16.30 7.89 6.28
C ALA A 61 14.84 7.53 5.92
N SER A 62 14.46 6.26 6.03
CA SER A 62 13.14 5.77 5.65
C SER A 62 12.27 5.38 6.84
N GLY A 63 12.66 5.75 8.07
CA GLY A 63 11.95 5.44 9.31
C GLY A 63 12.79 4.71 10.34
N GLY A 64 13.85 4.02 9.90
CA GLY A 64 14.70 3.18 10.74
C GLY A 64 13.98 1.98 11.34
N GLY A 65 14.74 1.01 11.84
CA GLY A 65 14.21 -0.16 12.54
C GLY A 65 14.54 -1.47 11.84
N PHE A 66 13.90 -2.55 12.28
CA PHE A 66 14.14 -3.89 11.79
C PHE A 66 12.87 -4.44 11.16
N ALA A 67 12.98 -4.93 9.92
CA ALA A 67 11.94 -5.70 9.27
C ALA A 67 12.18 -7.19 9.50
N ARG A 68 11.10 -7.92 9.79
CA ARG A 68 11.11 -9.38 9.98
C ARG A 68 10.41 -10.07 8.80
N ARG A 69 10.45 -11.41 8.78
CA ARG A 69 9.78 -12.23 7.77
C ARG A 69 8.32 -11.83 7.53
N GLU A 70 7.55 -11.59 8.60
CA GLU A 70 6.15 -11.13 8.56
C GLU A 70 5.97 -9.83 7.74
N ASP A 71 6.87 -8.85 7.94
CA ASP A 71 6.86 -7.61 7.17
C ASP A 71 7.25 -7.86 5.70
N GLY A 72 8.14 -8.83 5.44
CA GLY A 72 8.51 -9.27 4.11
C GLY A 72 7.35 -9.86 3.34
N ILE A 73 6.56 -10.74 3.98
CA ILE A 73 5.36 -11.36 3.40
C ILE A 73 4.35 -10.28 3.03
N ARG A 74 4.10 -9.32 3.94
CA ARG A 74 3.20 -8.21 3.68
C ARG A 74 3.67 -7.30 2.54
N ALA A 75 4.99 -7.22 2.32
CA ALA A 75 5.59 -6.47 1.23
C ALA A 75 5.57 -7.20 -0.13
N LEU A 76 5.13 -8.47 -0.22
CA LEU A 76 5.11 -9.23 -1.47
C LEU A 76 4.22 -8.58 -2.56
N ASN A 77 3.26 -7.74 -2.18
CA ASN A 77 2.47 -6.95 -3.13
C ASN A 77 3.27 -5.87 -3.90
N ARG A 78 4.52 -5.60 -3.51
CA ARG A 78 5.39 -4.53 -4.07
C ARG A 78 6.56 -5.07 -4.88
N VAL A 79 6.67 -6.39 -5.08
CA VAL A 79 7.74 -7.03 -5.87
C VAL A 79 7.73 -6.56 -7.33
N PHE A 80 8.81 -6.82 -8.06
CA PHE A 80 8.87 -6.54 -9.49
C PHE A 80 7.92 -7.48 -10.25
N GLU A 81 7.43 -7.03 -11.41
CA GLU A 81 6.48 -7.83 -12.22
C GLU A 81 7.05 -9.20 -12.63
N GLY A 82 8.35 -9.29 -12.86
CA GLY A 82 9.03 -10.55 -13.19
C GLY A 82 9.07 -11.57 -12.04
N ASP A 83 8.87 -11.11 -10.80
CA ASP A 83 8.95 -11.94 -9.60
C ASP A 83 7.58 -12.31 -9.03
N ILE A 84 6.48 -11.97 -9.72
CA ILE A 84 5.11 -12.20 -9.25
C ILE A 84 4.85 -13.69 -8.99
N GLU A 85 5.30 -14.57 -9.89
CA GLU A 85 5.13 -16.02 -9.75
C GLU A 85 5.89 -16.56 -8.52
N THR A 86 7.11 -16.06 -8.31
CA THR A 86 7.93 -16.42 -7.14
C THR A 86 7.30 -15.91 -5.84
N ALA A 87 6.76 -14.68 -5.85
CA ALA A 87 6.03 -14.15 -4.72
C ALA A 87 4.76 -14.97 -4.42
N HIS A 88 4.07 -15.42 -5.46
CA HIS A 88 2.90 -16.28 -5.31
C HIS A 88 3.26 -17.63 -4.69
N SER A 89 4.35 -18.29 -5.14
CA SER A 89 4.79 -19.56 -4.53
C SER A 89 5.16 -19.37 -3.06
N ILE A 90 5.88 -18.29 -2.72
CA ILE A 90 6.23 -17.99 -1.32
C ILE A 90 4.97 -17.79 -0.46
N LEU A 91 3.92 -17.14 -0.98
CA LEU A 91 2.65 -16.98 -0.25
C LEU A 91 1.98 -18.32 0.04
N LEU A 92 2.01 -19.26 -0.91
CA LEU A 92 1.49 -20.60 -0.70
C LEU A 92 2.29 -21.34 0.38
N ASP A 93 3.62 -21.26 0.32
CA ASP A 93 4.49 -21.87 1.34
C ASP A 93 4.24 -21.27 2.73
N CYS A 94 3.99 -19.95 2.82
CA CYS A 94 3.66 -19.28 4.09
C CYS A 94 2.28 -19.68 4.62
N LEU A 95 1.33 -19.99 3.75
CA LEU A 95 0.00 -20.46 4.15
C LEU A 95 0.07 -21.83 4.85
N ASP A 96 1.01 -22.67 4.43
CA ASP A 96 1.27 -23.99 4.99
C ASP A 96 2.25 -23.97 6.19
N ASP A 97 2.73 -22.80 6.61
CA ASP A 97 3.66 -22.65 7.74
C ASP A 97 2.98 -22.96 9.09
N ASP A 98 3.71 -23.63 9.99
CA ASP A 98 3.24 -24.02 11.32
C ASP A 98 2.97 -22.80 12.21
N SER A 99 3.67 -21.69 11.98
CA SER A 99 3.56 -20.49 12.80
C SER A 99 2.33 -19.66 12.42
N ASP A 100 1.46 -19.42 13.41
CA ASP A 100 0.22 -18.65 13.21
C ASP A 100 0.50 -17.20 12.80
N SER A 101 1.60 -16.62 13.29
CA SER A 101 1.96 -15.24 12.93
C SER A 101 2.37 -15.09 11.46
N ILE A 102 2.86 -16.15 10.81
CA ILE A 102 3.19 -16.13 9.37
C ILE A 102 1.94 -16.43 8.53
N ARG A 103 1.07 -17.32 9.02
CA ARG A 103 -0.14 -17.71 8.28
C ARG A 103 -1.24 -16.64 8.28
N ALA A 104 -1.30 -15.80 9.32
CA ALA A 104 -2.36 -14.81 9.53
C ALA A 104 -1.97 -13.35 9.25
N THR A 105 -0.73 -13.09 8.77
CA THR A 105 -0.26 -11.75 8.35
C THR A 105 -1.01 -11.20 7.16
#